data_AF-A0A7G5H354-F1
#
_entry.id   AF-A0A7G5H354-F1
#
_cell.length_a   1.000
_cell.length_b   1.000
_cell.length_c   1.000
_cell.angle_alpha   90.00
_cell.angle_beta   90.00
_cell.angle_gamma   90.00
#
_symmetry.space_group_name_H-M   'P 1'
#
loop_
_entity.id
_entity.type
_entity.pdbx_description
1 polymer ?
#
loop_
_entity_poly.entity_id
_entity_poly.type
_entity_poly.pdbx_seq_one_letter_code
_entity_poly.pdbx_strand_id
1 'polypeptide(L)'
;MNVLNRIENWGDTHHPAWTDALRIMLGIILVLKGVSFISDTAYLTRLVGGLHFSLWPVMLVHYVAFAHLMGGFLIALGCLTRLMVILQLPILVGALFFVNIRQGFSPMNSELWLSVIVLLLLLLFLVIGSGRFSMDEYVKQHSH
;
A
#
# COMPACT_ATOMS: atom_id res chain seq x y z
N MET A 1 -31.35 -2.94 2.84
CA MET A 1 -30.06 -2.52 2.26
C MET A 1 -29.01 -2.59 3.35
N ASN A 2 -27.97 -3.41 3.19
CA ASN A 2 -26.89 -3.51 4.16
C ASN A 2 -26.01 -2.26 4.14
N VAL A 3 -25.39 -1.94 5.29
CA VAL A 3 -24.47 -0.80 5.45
C VAL A 3 -23.34 -0.86 4.42
N LEU A 4 -22.87 -2.08 4.10
CA LEU A 4 -21.86 -2.35 3.07
C LEU A 4 -22.31 -1.87 1.67
N ASN A 5 -23.52 -2.20 1.23
CA ASN A 5 -24.04 -1.75 -0.07
C ASN A 5 -24.22 -0.22 -0.12
N ARG A 6 -24.46 0.43 1.03
CA ARG A 6 -24.58 1.89 1.08
C ARG A 6 -23.23 2.58 0.93
N ILE A 7 -22.18 2.01 1.51
CA ILE A 7 -20.80 2.51 1.37
C ILE A 7 -20.32 2.31 -0.07
N GLU A 8 -20.60 1.15 -0.66
CA GLU A 8 -20.23 0.85 -2.06
C GLU A 8 -20.91 1.81 -3.05
N ASN A 9 -22.23 1.99 -2.97
CA ASN A 9 -22.96 2.89 -3.87
C ASN A 9 -22.57 4.37 -3.73
N TRP A 10 -22.17 4.82 -2.53
CA TRP A 10 -21.71 6.19 -2.33
C TRP A 10 -20.33 6.43 -2.97
N GLY A 11 -19.44 5.42 -2.90
CA GLY A 11 -18.19 5.43 -3.64
C GLY A 11 -18.46 5.58 -5.15
N ASP A 12 -19.18 4.65 -5.76
CA ASP A 12 -19.34 4.60 -7.22
C ASP A 12 -19.99 5.86 -7.83
N THR A 13 -20.87 6.53 -7.08
CA THR A 13 -21.55 7.77 -7.55
C THR A 13 -20.69 9.03 -7.41
N HIS A 14 -19.68 9.04 -6.54
CA HIS A 14 -18.74 10.15 -6.33
C HIS A 14 -17.29 9.75 -6.67
N HIS A 15 -17.09 8.96 -7.73
CA HIS A 15 -15.76 8.64 -8.29
C HIS A 15 -15.42 9.54 -9.48
N PRO A 16 -14.83 10.71 -9.24
CA PRO A 16 -14.28 11.52 -10.31
C PRO A 16 -12.99 10.89 -10.84
N ALA A 17 -12.76 10.94 -12.15
CA ALA A 17 -11.62 10.27 -12.81
C ALA A 17 -10.22 10.62 -12.25
N TRP A 18 -10.08 11.71 -11.48
CA TRP A 18 -8.83 12.04 -10.80
C TRP A 18 -8.46 11.05 -9.68
N THR A 19 -9.43 10.35 -9.08
CA THR A 19 -9.14 9.32 -8.06
C THR A 19 -8.43 8.11 -8.68
N ASP A 20 -8.71 7.77 -9.94
CA ASP A 20 -7.98 6.71 -10.65
C ASP A 20 -6.52 7.09 -10.89
N ALA A 21 -6.25 8.35 -11.28
CA ALA A 21 -4.88 8.85 -11.43
C ALA A 21 -4.12 8.79 -10.10
N LEU A 22 -4.78 9.16 -9.00
CA LEU A 22 -4.22 9.12 -7.66
C LEU A 22 -3.97 7.67 -7.18
N ARG A 23 -4.82 6.71 -7.60
CA ARG A 23 -4.63 5.26 -7.36
C ARG A 23 -3.39 4.74 -8.07
N ILE A 24 -3.25 5.07 -9.36
CA ILE A 24 -2.09 4.69 -10.18
C ILE A 24 -0.81 5.26 -9.57
N MET A 25 -0.82 6.55 -9.22
CA MET A 25 0.31 7.20 -8.55
C MET A 25 0.66 6.50 -7.24
N LEU A 26 -0.33 6.19 -6.38
CA LEU A 26 -0.12 5.45 -5.13
C LEU A 26 0.54 4.08 -5.39
N GLY A 27 0.03 3.32 -6.35
CA GLY A 27 0.59 2.02 -6.70
C GLY A 27 2.04 2.11 -7.18
N ILE A 28 2.37 3.12 -8.01
CA ILE A 28 3.74 3.40 -8.44
C ILE A 28 4.64 3.72 -7.24
N ILE A 29 4.21 4.59 -6.33
CA ILE A 29 4.97 4.94 -5.12
C ILE A 29 5.29 3.69 -4.28
N LEU A 30 4.29 2.81 -4.10
CA LEU A 30 4.47 1.56 -3.36
C LEU A 30 5.48 0.62 -4.04
N VAL A 31 5.42 0.47 -5.36
CA VAL A 31 6.41 -0.32 -6.12
C VAL A 31 7.81 0.26 -5.96
N LEU A 32 7.96 1.58 -6.14
CA LEU A 32 9.26 2.24 -5.97
C LEU A 32 9.81 2.07 -4.54
N LYS A 33 8.95 2.13 -3.53
CA LYS A 33 9.36 1.84 -2.14
C LYS A 33 9.73 0.37 -1.93
N GLY A 34 9.04 -0.56 -2.57
CA GLY A 34 9.41 -1.98 -2.60
C GLY A 34 10.80 -2.19 -3.20
N VAL A 35 11.09 -1.57 -4.35
CA VAL A 35 12.42 -1.60 -4.97
C VAL A 35 13.46 -1.00 -4.04
N SER A 36 13.21 0.20 -3.50
CA SER A 36 14.12 0.85 -2.55
C SER A 36 14.41 0.01 -1.31
N PHE A 37 13.41 -0.70 -0.78
CA PHE A 37 13.58 -1.59 0.37
C PHE A 37 14.45 -2.81 0.05
N ILE A 38 14.28 -3.41 -1.13
CA ILE A 38 15.10 -4.56 -1.57
C ILE A 38 16.54 -4.13 -1.89
N SER A 39 16.71 -2.92 -2.43
CA SER A 39 18.03 -2.37 -2.76
C SER A 39 18.87 -1.97 -1.54
N ASP A 40 18.25 -1.72 -0.38
CA ASP A 40 18.97 -1.41 0.86
C ASP A 40 19.46 -2.69 1.58
N THR A 41 20.50 -3.29 1.01
CA THR A 41 21.10 -4.53 1.53
C THR A 41 21.64 -4.36 2.96
N ALA A 42 22.09 -3.16 3.33
CA ALA A 42 22.58 -2.87 4.68
C ALA A 42 21.44 -2.90 5.70
N TYR A 43 20.30 -2.29 5.38
CA TYR A 43 19.10 -2.35 6.22
C TYR A 43 18.56 -3.78 6.34
N LEU A 44 18.46 -4.50 5.23
CA LEU A 44 18.02 -5.90 5.23
C LEU A 44 18.94 -6.80 6.07
N THR A 45 20.25 -6.64 5.97
CA THR A 45 21.23 -7.41 6.76
C THR A 45 21.06 -7.16 8.26
N ARG A 46 20.80 -5.91 8.66
CA ARG A 46 20.50 -5.55 10.06
C ARG A 46 19.18 -6.15 10.53
N LEU A 47 18.16 -6.17 9.66
CA LEU A 47 16.83 -6.70 9.99
C LEU A 47 16.86 -8.23 10.18
N VAL A 48 17.65 -8.93 9.35
CA VAL A 48 17.83 -10.39 9.40
C VAL A 48 18.81 -10.81 10.52
N GLY A 49 19.55 -9.88 11.12
CA GLY A 49 20.46 -10.17 12.23
C GLY A 49 21.82 -10.73 11.79
N GLY A 50 22.25 -10.46 10.56
CA GLY A 50 23.52 -10.95 10.03
C GLY A 50 23.52 -12.47 9.74
N LEU A 51 24.47 -13.20 10.33
CA LEU A 51 24.68 -14.65 10.07
C LEU A 51 23.69 -15.58 10.80
N HIS A 52 22.87 -15.05 11.70
CA HIS A 52 21.87 -15.84 12.42
C HIS A 52 20.54 -15.87 11.64
N PHE A 53 20.38 -16.86 10.76
CA PHE A 53 19.15 -17.08 10.00
C PHE A 53 17.99 -17.51 10.91
N SER A 54 17.26 -16.53 11.44
CA SER A 54 15.95 -16.76 12.04
C SER A 54 14.87 -16.71 10.95
N LEU A 55 13.93 -17.65 10.99
CA LEU A 55 12.84 -17.76 10.01
C LEU A 55 11.95 -16.51 9.99
N TRP A 56 11.71 -15.91 11.15
CA TRP A 56 10.77 -14.79 11.31
C TRP A 56 11.20 -13.51 10.56
N PRO A 57 12.42 -12.97 10.77
CA PRO A 57 12.90 -11.81 10.03
C PRO A 57 12.95 -12.03 8.51
N VAL A 58 13.36 -13.22 8.07
CA VAL A 58 13.43 -13.55 6.64
C VAL A 58 12.04 -13.54 6.02
N MET A 59 11.05 -14.16 6.67
CA MET A 59 9.65 -14.13 6.21
C MET A 59 9.10 -12.71 6.18
N LEU A 60 9.40 -11.89 7.20
CA LEU A 60 8.95 -10.50 7.25
C LEU A 60 9.54 -9.67 6.10
N VAL A 61 10.82 -9.82 5.78
CA VAL A 61 11.46 -9.15 4.64
C VAL A 61 10.76 -9.52 3.32
N HIS A 62 10.54 -10.81 3.08
CA HIS A 62 9.89 -11.27 1.85
C HIS A 62 8.44 -10.79 1.78
N TYR A 63 7.72 -10.82 2.89
CA TYR A 63 6.37 -10.27 2.98
C TYR A 63 6.35 -8.79 2.61
N VAL A 64 7.22 -7.97 3.23
CA VAL A 64 7.28 -6.52 2.98
C VAL A 64 7.63 -6.22 1.52
N ALA A 65 8.61 -6.93 0.96
CA ALA A 65 9.03 -6.81 -0.43
C ALA A 65 7.89 -7.17 -1.40
N PHE A 66 7.28 -8.33 -1.21
CA PHE A 66 6.22 -8.82 -2.08
C PHE A 66 4.96 -7.96 -1.99
N ALA A 67 4.56 -7.55 -0.78
CA ALA A 67 3.41 -6.69 -0.58
C ALA A 67 3.58 -5.32 -1.26
N HIS A 68 4.76 -4.69 -1.20
CA HIS A 68 4.99 -3.42 -1.90
C HIS A 68 5.06 -3.55 -3.42
N LEU A 69 5.78 -4.55 -3.93
CA LEU A 69 5.93 -4.73 -5.37
C LEU A 69 4.63 -5.22 -6.01
N MET A 70 4.14 -6.37 -5.55
CA MET A 70 2.94 -6.98 -6.13
C MET A 70 1.68 -6.21 -5.74
N GLY A 71 1.56 -5.84 -4.46
CA GLY A 71 0.41 -5.07 -3.98
C GLY A 71 0.34 -3.69 -4.62
N GLY A 72 1.47 -2.97 -4.70
CA GLY A 72 1.54 -1.69 -5.40
C GLY A 72 1.17 -1.78 -6.89
N PHE A 73 1.66 -2.82 -7.58
CA PHE A 73 1.32 -3.06 -8.98
C PHE A 73 -0.18 -3.35 -9.17
N LEU A 74 -0.76 -4.23 -8.35
CA LEU A 74 -2.18 -4.56 -8.42
C LEU A 74 -3.08 -3.36 -8.04
N ILE A 75 -2.68 -2.53 -7.07
CA ILE A 75 -3.36 -1.28 -6.74
C ILE A 75 -3.34 -0.34 -7.95
N ALA A 76 -2.20 -0.20 -8.65
CA ALA A 76 -2.13 0.67 -9.83
C ALA A 76 -3.11 0.23 -10.92
N LEU A 77 -3.16 -1.08 -11.21
CA LEU A 77 -4.13 -1.66 -12.15
C LEU A 77 -5.59 -1.59 -11.66
N GLY A 78 -5.80 -1.38 -10.36
CA GLY A 78 -7.12 -1.40 -9.75
C GLY A 78 -7.68 -2.83 -9.64
N CYS A 79 -6.81 -3.81 -9.39
CA CYS A 79 -7.18 -5.20 -9.17
C CYS A 79 -7.09 -5.53 -7.67
N LEU A 80 -8.17 -6.10 -7.11
CA LEU A 80 -8.28 -6.46 -5.69
C LEU A 80 -7.85 -5.31 -4.75
N THR A 81 -8.21 -4.07 -5.11
CA THR A 81 -7.60 -2.86 -4.52
C THR A 81 -7.72 -2.84 -3.00
N ARG A 82 -8.90 -3.17 -2.45
CA ARG A 82 -9.13 -3.20 -1.00
C ARG A 82 -8.26 -4.24 -0.28
N LEU A 83 -8.10 -5.43 -0.87
CA LEU A 83 -7.28 -6.48 -0.29
C LEU A 83 -5.82 -6.06 -0.26
N MET A 84 -5.30 -5.54 -1.38
CA MET A 84 -3.91 -5.09 -1.47
C MET A 84 -3.61 -3.94 -0.52
N VAL A 85 -4.56 -3.00 -0.39
CA VAL A 85 -4.48 -1.92 0.61
C VAL A 85 -4.38 -2.48 2.04
N ILE A 86 -5.22 -3.45 2.40
CA ILE A 86 -5.19 -4.08 3.74
C ILE A 86 -3.84 -4.74 4.02
N LEU A 87 -3.25 -5.43 3.04
CA LEU A 87 -1.92 -6.04 3.19
C LEU A 87 -0.81 -4.99 3.39
N GLN A 88 -0.97 -3.81 2.80
CA GLN A 88 -0.01 -2.71 2.92
C GLN A 88 -0.07 -2.00 4.28
N LEU A 89 -1.26 -1.91 4.89
CA LEU A 89 -1.49 -1.13 6.13
C LEU A 89 -0.57 -1.53 7.30
N PRO A 90 -0.42 -2.82 7.69
CA PRO A 90 0.47 -3.21 8.77
C PRO A 90 1.92 -2.78 8.55
N ILE A 91 2.36 -2.73 7.30
CA ILE A 91 3.73 -2.37 6.95
C ILE A 91 3.97 -0.88 7.17
N LEU A 92 3.05 -0.03 6.71
CA LEU A 92 3.14 1.42 6.87
C LEU A 92 2.96 1.83 8.32
N VAL A 93 2.04 1.18 9.05
CA VAL A 93 1.89 1.36 10.49
C VAL A 93 3.19 0.99 11.20
N GLY A 94 3.78 -0.16 10.87
CA GLY A 94 5.08 -0.57 11.38
C GLY A 94 6.18 0.47 11.09
N ALA A 95 6.26 0.97 9.86
CA ALA A 95 7.23 2.01 9.50
C ALA A 95 7.04 3.29 10.34
N LEU A 96 5.79 3.74 10.53
CA LEU A 96 5.51 4.95 11.32
C LEU A 96 5.91 4.80 12.79
N PHE A 97 5.65 3.64 13.42
CA PHE A 97 6.00 3.43 14.82
C PHE A 97 7.49 3.11 15.01
N PHE A 98 8.07 2.20 14.23
CA PHE A 98 9.41 1.69 14.47
C PHE A 98 10.53 2.54 13.88
N VAL A 99 10.27 3.31 12.81
CA VAL A 99 11.28 4.15 12.15
C VAL A 99 11.24 5.58 12.70
N ASN A 100 10.05 6.17 12.85
CA ASN A 100 9.96 7.57 13.29
C ASN A 100 10.17 7.78 14.80
N ILE A 101 9.86 6.80 15.66
CA ILE A 101 10.24 6.90 17.08
C ILE A 101 11.76 6.94 17.24
N ARG A 102 12.51 6.30 16.32
CA ARG A 102 13.98 6.28 16.34
C ARG A 102 14.62 7.52 15.72
N GLN A 103 14.00 8.12 14.71
CA GLN A 103 14.54 9.31 14.01
C GLN A 103 13.98 10.65 14.52
N GLY A 104 12.90 10.63 15.31
CA GLY A 104 12.21 11.82 15.82
C GLY A 104 11.23 12.43 14.82
N PHE A 105 10.21 13.12 15.34
CA PHE A 105 9.22 13.86 14.55
C PHE A 105 9.78 15.23 14.15
N SER A 106 10.65 15.25 13.15
CA SER A 106 11.15 16.50 12.56
C SER A 106 10.37 16.85 11.30
N PRO A 107 9.94 18.11 11.09
CA PRO A 107 9.35 18.56 9.82
C PRO A 107 10.26 18.33 8.61
N MET A 108 11.58 18.21 8.83
CA MET A 108 12.58 17.92 7.80
C MET A 108 12.68 16.43 7.41
N ASN A 109 11.91 15.54 8.05
CA ASN A 109 11.92 14.12 7.71
C ASN A 109 10.95 13.83 6.55
N SER A 110 11.46 13.89 5.32
CA SER A 110 10.66 13.61 4.12
C SER A 110 10.11 12.18 4.07
N GLU A 111 10.77 11.20 4.70
CA GLU A 111 10.28 9.82 4.72
C GLU A 111 9.07 9.66 5.62
N LEU A 112 9.06 10.37 6.76
CA LEU A 112 7.91 10.44 7.66
C LEU A 112 6.69 10.97 6.92
N TRP A 113 6.83 12.13 6.26
CA TRP A 113 5.74 12.76 5.51
C TRP A 113 5.22 11.88 4.38
N LEU A 114 6.12 11.26 3.60
CA LEU A 114 5.73 10.32 2.55
C LEU A 114 4.93 9.15 3.14
N SER A 115 5.39 8.57 4.26
CA SER A 115 4.70 7.45 4.91
C SER A 115 3.31 7.83 5.41
N VAL A 116 3.16 9.03 5.98
CA VAL A 116 1.86 9.57 6.42
C VAL A 116 0.92 9.78 5.24
N ILE A 117 1.40 10.40 4.16
CA ILE A 117 0.60 10.64 2.95
C ILE A 117 0.15 9.31 2.34
N VAL A 118 1.07 8.36 2.16
CA VAL A 118 0.75 7.03 1.61
C VAL A 118 -0.23 6.29 2.52
N LEU A 119 -0.09 6.38 3.85
CA LEU A 119 -1.05 5.79 4.78
C LEU A 119 -2.45 6.39 4.62
N LEU A 120 -2.56 7.72 4.53
CA LEU A 120 -3.85 8.39 4.31
C LEU A 120 -4.46 7.98 2.96
N LEU A 121 -3.65 7.86 1.92
CA LEU A 121 -4.11 7.39 0.61
C LEU A 121 -4.59 5.94 0.64
N LEU A 122 -3.89 5.05 1.36
CA LEU A 122 -4.33 3.68 1.57
C LEU A 122 -5.69 3.65 2.30
N LEU A 123 -5.86 4.44 3.37
CA LEU A 123 -7.14 4.52 4.07
C LEU A 123 -8.26 5.07 3.19
N LEU A 124 -7.95 6.04 2.33
CA LEU A 124 -8.88 6.57 1.33
C LEU A 124 -9.33 5.46 0.37
N PHE A 125 -8.40 4.71 -0.24
CA PHE A 125 -8.75 3.62 -1.16
C PHE A 125 -9.33 2.38 -0.48
N LEU A 126 -9.13 2.22 0.83
CA LEU A 126 -9.84 1.21 1.61
C LEU A 126 -11.36 1.48 1.60
N VAL A 127 -11.76 2.74 1.75
CA VAL A 127 -13.17 3.17 1.76
C VAL A 127 -13.71 3.29 0.34
N ILE A 128 -13.00 4.03 -0.51
CA ILE A 128 -13.41 4.41 -1.87
C ILE A 128 -13.40 3.20 -2.82
N GLY A 129 -12.48 2.25 -2.66
CA GLY A 129 -12.35 1.08 -3.54
C GLY A 129 -11.55 1.35 -4.82
N SER A 130 -11.69 0.46 -5.81
CA SER A 130 -10.88 0.45 -7.03
C SER A 130 -11.28 1.53 -8.02
N GLY A 131 -12.58 1.74 -8.26
CA GLY A 131 -13.14 2.80 -9.10
C GLY A 131 -13.39 2.45 -10.56
N ARG A 132 -13.91 3.42 -11.32
CA ARG A 132 -14.49 3.19 -12.66
C ARG A 132 -13.45 2.72 -13.67
N PHE A 133 -12.24 3.30 -13.65
CA PHE A 133 -11.13 2.86 -14.50
C PHE A 133 -10.24 1.86 -13.74
N SER A 134 -10.84 0.75 -13.32
CA SER A 134 -10.14 -0.35 -12.64
C SER A 134 -10.37 -1.68 -13.34
N MET A 135 -9.40 -2.59 -13.24
CA MET A 135 -9.57 -3.96 -13.75
C MET A 135 -10.74 -4.68 -13.04
N ASP A 136 -10.94 -4.45 -11.74
CA ASP A 136 -12.06 -5.01 -10.99
C ASP A 136 -13.42 -4.61 -11.63
N GLU A 137 -13.58 -3.34 -12.00
CA GLU A 137 -14.79 -2.83 -12.63
C GLU A 137 -14.95 -3.33 -14.08
N TYR A 138 -13.83 -3.40 -14.83
CA TYR A 138 -13.84 -3.97 -16.18
C TYR A 138 -14.35 -5.41 -16.19
N VAL A 139 -13.87 -6.24 -15.25
CA VAL A 139 -14.31 -7.65 -15.12
C VAL A 139 -15.78 -7.73 -14.72
N LYS A 140 -16.25 -6.91 -13.78
CA LYS A 140 -17.67 -6.87 -13.38
C LYS A 140 -18.61 -6.54 -14.55
N GLN A 141 -18.20 -5.67 -15.46
CA GLN A 141 -19.00 -5.26 -16.61
C GLN A 141 -19.00 -6.29 -17.75
N HIS A 142 -18.01 -7.18 -17.82
CA HIS A 142 -17.81 -8.16 -18.90
C HIS A 142 -17.93 -9.62 -18.44
N SER A 143 -18.26 -9.88 -17.18
CA SER A 143 -18.61 -11.20 -16.70
C SER A 143 -20.02 -11.57 -17.19
N HIS A 144 -20.09 -12.48 -18.16
CA HIS A 144 -21.32 -13.08 -18.68
C HIS A 144 -21.95 -14.07 -17.72
#